data_AF-A0A8J7QEE6-F1
#
_entry.id   AF-A0A8J7QEE6-F1
#
_cell.length_a   1.000
_cell.length_b   1.000
_cell.length_c   1.000
_cell.angle_alpha   90.00
_cell.angle_beta   90.00
_cell.angle_gamma   90.00
#
_symmetry.space_group_name_H-M   'P 1'
#
loop_
_entity.id
_entity.type
_entity.pdbx_description
1 polymer ?
#
loop_
_entity_poly.entity_id
_entity_poly.type
_entity_poly.pdbx_seq_one_letter_code
_entity_poly.pdbx_strand_id
1 'polypeptide(L)'
;MRFTYAFSFTSSCLWLFLTALSLNAAPPRALPDAFSIPRDTSLNLTAADLLANDSDADGDALTIWLVDDWSNGHIQFNPGAQTIVFTPNPGFVGQAQFTYLIDDGAGLGWDGSYAFALVTLNITDSGGGDGSDGGDGSDGGDGSDGGDGSDGGDGSDGGDGSDGGDGSDGSDGSPGNTPPEGRDDRFFITQNTTLTLNTADLLANDVDVDDDPLSLVLVDDPLNGTLTFDRETNRLQFQPFADFVGEAQFTYALTDGFDGGDWGLMGYAIVRITVTADGSDGGDGGDGGDGSDGSDGGDGGDGSDGSDGGDGGDGGDGSDGGDGGDGSDGGDGGGPIDEVRFYNFGHSLFNHGTQNTGYWLGALAAASGTVSAGSGQFGQLSYHGIPPIPQIGYPTNAYDAWPEFPPTTFAERDFTHTLFMPSNFEQEWLTPAQYLADSFRVLDFVESAEPNTDIVLYMHWPEPIILGLNVENTNQLSRADFTAFNQYTASGNYYAWFRTYQNLIREQRPAYNLRTIPVGPIIADIVETRPYMQGVQFADLYVDDAPHGAPTVYLLAGMICYRALYGQNPSLTYQPPQPDIIAAVADNYADLVQYIEQRLNDYNAMPNGLRVYR
;
A
#
# COMPACT_ATOMS: atom_id res chain seq x y z
N MET A 1 16.98 42.22 -3.68
CA MET A 1 15.96 43.28 -3.88
C MET A 1 14.63 42.69 -3.50
N ARG A 2 13.92 43.28 -2.52
CA ARG A 2 12.50 42.97 -2.27
C ARG A 2 11.69 43.61 -3.39
N PHE A 3 10.70 42.90 -3.94
CA PHE A 3 9.62 43.53 -4.68
C PHE A 3 8.31 43.31 -3.92
N THR A 4 7.74 44.44 -3.50
CA THR A 4 6.42 44.56 -2.89
C THR A 4 5.49 45.06 -3.97
N TYR A 5 4.39 44.38 -4.24
CA TYR A 5 3.35 44.89 -5.14
C TYR A 5 2.33 45.70 -4.32
N ALA A 6 2.20 46.98 -4.65
CA ALA A 6 1.11 47.82 -4.20
C ALA A 6 0.17 48.05 -5.38
N PHE A 7 -1.11 47.71 -5.22
CA PHE A 7 -2.13 48.00 -6.22
C PHE A 7 -2.75 49.37 -5.96
N SER A 8 -2.79 50.22 -6.98
CA SER A 8 -3.72 51.35 -7.05
C SER A 8 -4.34 51.37 -8.44
N PHE A 9 -5.65 51.21 -8.52
CA PHE A 9 -6.39 51.32 -9.77
C PHE A 9 -6.77 52.78 -10.05
N THR A 10 -6.44 53.26 -11.24
CA THR A 10 -7.21 54.29 -11.95
C THR A 10 -7.25 53.94 -13.44
N SER A 11 -8.46 53.88 -14.00
CA SER A 11 -8.85 53.61 -15.39
C SER A 11 -7.81 53.99 -16.44
N SER A 12 -7.54 53.21 -17.49
CA SER A 12 -8.45 52.90 -18.61
C SER A 12 -7.82 51.81 -19.50
N CYS A 13 -8.64 50.90 -20.02
CA CYS A 13 -8.42 49.87 -21.05
C CYS A 13 -6.99 49.64 -21.58
N LEU A 14 -6.44 48.47 -21.26
CA LEU A 14 -5.42 47.79 -22.06
C LEU A 14 -5.99 46.44 -22.49
N TRP A 15 -6.09 46.20 -23.79
CA TRP A 15 -6.44 44.88 -24.34
C TRP A 15 -5.30 43.91 -24.03
N LEU A 16 -5.53 42.97 -23.12
CA LEU A 16 -4.64 41.84 -22.92
C LEU A 16 -5.10 40.73 -23.87
N PHE A 17 -4.28 40.40 -24.88
CA PHE A 17 -4.40 39.13 -25.57
C PHE A 17 -3.99 38.05 -24.57
N LEU A 18 -4.97 37.45 -23.90
CA LEU A 18 -4.79 36.17 -23.25
C LEU A 18 -4.94 35.13 -24.35
N THR A 19 -3.82 34.60 -24.86
CA THR A 19 -3.87 33.31 -25.56
C THR A 19 -4.42 32.31 -24.56
N ALA A 20 -5.62 31.81 -24.83
CA ALA A 20 -6.20 30.68 -24.12
C ALA A 20 -5.18 29.53 -24.19
N LEU A 21 -4.52 29.27 -23.07
CA LEU A 21 -4.09 27.92 -22.76
C LEU A 21 -5.40 27.14 -22.61
N SER A 22 -5.53 26.02 -23.31
CA SER A 22 -6.64 25.09 -23.10
C SER A 22 -6.73 24.81 -21.60
N LEU A 23 -7.86 25.16 -20.99
CA LEU A 23 -8.22 24.59 -19.71
C LEU A 23 -8.59 23.14 -20.05
N ASN A 24 -7.75 22.19 -19.66
CA ASN A 24 -8.20 20.80 -19.54
C ASN A 24 -9.35 20.81 -18.53
N ALA A 25 -10.54 20.40 -18.95
CA ALA A 25 -11.79 20.55 -18.23
C ALA A 25 -12.38 19.22 -17.77
N ALA A 26 -11.81 18.07 -18.15
CA ALA A 26 -12.27 16.76 -17.72
C ALA A 26 -11.16 15.69 -17.76
N PRO A 27 -11.13 14.75 -16.79
CA PRO A 27 -10.23 13.62 -16.84
C PRO A 27 -10.54 12.69 -18.01
N PRO A 28 -9.53 11.94 -18.48
CA PRO A 28 -9.73 10.95 -19.51
C PRO A 28 -10.60 9.82 -18.96
N ARG A 29 -11.35 9.15 -19.83
CA ARG A 29 -12.16 7.98 -19.48
C ARG A 29 -11.51 6.73 -20.06
N ALA A 30 -11.04 5.86 -19.17
CA ALA A 30 -10.51 4.55 -19.53
C ALA A 30 -11.61 3.47 -19.45
N LEU A 31 -11.69 2.56 -20.42
CA LEU A 31 -12.66 1.48 -20.45
C LEU A 31 -11.97 0.10 -20.50
N PRO A 32 -12.55 -0.95 -19.89
CA PRO A 32 -11.92 -2.27 -19.90
C PRO A 32 -11.73 -2.86 -21.29
N ASP A 33 -10.63 -3.60 -21.45
CA ASP A 33 -10.29 -4.33 -22.68
C ASP A 33 -10.35 -5.83 -22.48
N ALA A 34 -10.56 -6.55 -23.59
CA ALA A 34 -10.57 -8.00 -23.59
C ALA A 34 -9.83 -8.58 -24.81
N PHE A 35 -8.90 -9.50 -24.54
CA PHE A 35 -8.14 -10.21 -25.56
C PHE A 35 -8.27 -11.73 -25.38
N SER A 36 -8.00 -12.48 -26.45
CA SER A 36 -7.83 -13.92 -26.36
C SER A 36 -6.63 -14.36 -27.18
N ILE A 37 -5.76 -15.15 -26.54
CA ILE A 37 -4.52 -15.61 -27.15
C ILE A 37 -4.33 -17.10 -26.87
N PRO A 38 -3.66 -17.84 -27.76
CA PRO A 38 -3.24 -19.19 -27.45
C PRO A 38 -2.26 -19.20 -26.28
N ARG A 39 -2.28 -20.26 -25.48
CA ARG A 39 -1.23 -20.51 -24.48
C ARG A 39 0.15 -20.47 -25.11
N ASP A 40 1.15 -20.15 -24.30
CA ASP A 40 2.57 -20.07 -24.70
C ASP A 40 2.85 -19.06 -25.83
N THR A 41 1.92 -18.14 -26.10
CA THR A 41 2.06 -17.10 -27.11
C THR A 41 2.03 -15.74 -26.45
N SER A 42 3.04 -14.91 -26.68
CA SER A 42 3.03 -13.53 -26.19
C SER A 42 2.11 -12.65 -27.04
N LEU A 43 1.39 -11.76 -26.37
CA LEU A 43 0.58 -10.71 -26.99
C LEU A 43 1.37 -9.40 -26.98
N ASN A 44 1.52 -8.79 -28.15
CA ASN A 44 2.09 -7.46 -28.28
C ASN A 44 0.94 -6.48 -28.47
N LEU A 45 0.79 -5.56 -27.54
CA LEU A 45 -0.20 -4.48 -27.55
C LEU A 45 0.53 -3.15 -27.76
N THR A 46 -0.08 -2.28 -28.54
CA THR A 46 0.30 -0.88 -28.68
C THR A 46 -0.67 -0.02 -27.90
N ALA A 47 -0.31 1.23 -27.63
CA ALA A 47 -1.28 2.19 -27.09
C ALA A 47 -2.53 2.31 -27.97
N ALA A 48 -2.42 2.15 -29.29
CA ALA A 48 -3.59 2.16 -30.16
C ALA A 48 -4.53 0.96 -29.94
N ASP A 49 -4.03 -0.16 -29.43
CA ASP A 49 -4.86 -1.35 -29.15
C ASP A 49 -5.67 -1.20 -27.85
N LEU A 50 -5.13 -0.51 -26.86
CA LEU A 50 -5.78 -0.28 -25.56
C LEU A 50 -6.60 1.01 -25.55
N LEU A 51 -6.07 2.12 -26.06
CA LEU A 51 -6.75 3.42 -26.04
C LEU A 51 -7.90 3.53 -27.07
N ALA A 52 -8.29 2.42 -27.72
CA ALA A 52 -9.27 2.42 -28.80
C ALA A 52 -10.70 2.71 -28.33
N ASN A 53 -11.03 2.29 -27.10
CA ASN A 53 -12.30 2.51 -26.41
C ASN A 53 -12.21 3.66 -25.38
N ASP A 54 -11.01 4.15 -25.11
CA ASP A 54 -10.76 5.26 -24.21
C ASP A 54 -11.05 6.60 -24.88
N SER A 55 -11.36 7.62 -24.08
CA SER A 55 -11.60 8.95 -24.61
C SER A 55 -11.29 10.02 -23.61
N ASP A 56 -10.74 11.12 -24.11
CA ASP A 56 -10.71 12.37 -23.40
C ASP A 56 -11.87 13.27 -23.86
N ALA A 57 -12.53 13.97 -22.92
CA ALA A 57 -13.69 14.81 -23.26
C ALA A 57 -13.29 16.15 -23.90
N ASP A 58 -12.09 16.62 -23.63
CA ASP A 58 -11.49 17.81 -24.26
C ASP A 58 -10.79 17.46 -25.60
N GLY A 59 -10.63 16.17 -25.87
CA GLY A 59 -10.00 15.64 -27.07
C GLY A 59 -8.48 15.64 -27.00
N ASP A 60 -7.93 15.69 -25.79
CA ASP A 60 -6.49 15.63 -25.54
C ASP A 60 -5.93 14.25 -25.89
N ALA A 61 -4.63 14.23 -26.20
CA ALA A 61 -3.96 13.03 -26.67
C ALA A 61 -3.63 12.11 -25.49
N LEU A 62 -4.35 10.98 -25.43
CA LEU A 62 -4.13 9.97 -24.41
C LEU A 62 -2.81 9.22 -24.61
N THR A 63 -2.11 8.98 -23.51
CA THR A 63 -0.94 8.12 -23.43
C THR A 63 -1.06 7.15 -22.27
N ILE A 64 -0.50 5.95 -22.41
CA ILE A 64 -0.41 5.02 -21.29
C ILE A 64 0.74 5.48 -20.40
N TRP A 65 0.43 5.74 -19.14
CA TRP A 65 1.36 6.21 -18.13
C TRP A 65 1.99 5.06 -17.33
N LEU A 66 1.16 4.10 -16.91
CA LEU A 66 1.55 2.97 -16.06
C LEU A 66 0.80 1.71 -16.48
N VAL A 67 1.42 0.55 -16.26
CA VAL A 67 0.79 -0.77 -16.37
C VAL A 67 1.17 -1.57 -15.12
N ASP A 68 0.19 -2.10 -14.40
CA ASP A 68 0.38 -2.78 -13.12
C ASP A 68 -0.66 -3.92 -12.90
N ASP A 69 -0.68 -4.50 -11.70
CA ASP A 69 -1.67 -5.47 -11.20
C ASP A 69 -1.91 -6.69 -12.12
N TRP A 70 -0.85 -7.18 -12.76
CA TRP A 70 -0.98 -8.33 -13.66
C TRP A 70 -1.07 -9.68 -12.93
N SER A 71 -1.81 -10.62 -13.50
CA SER A 71 -1.91 -12.01 -13.02
C SER A 71 -1.83 -13.02 -14.16
N ASN A 72 -1.33 -14.22 -13.85
CA ASN A 72 -1.24 -15.37 -14.77
C ASN A 72 -0.41 -15.10 -16.06
N GLY A 73 0.55 -14.19 -15.94
CA GLY A 73 1.53 -13.81 -16.96
C GLY A 73 2.45 -12.73 -16.46
N HIS A 74 3.29 -12.20 -17.35
CA HIS A 74 4.21 -11.10 -17.09
C HIS A 74 4.04 -10.00 -18.14
N ILE A 75 4.25 -8.75 -17.74
CA ILE A 75 4.17 -7.58 -18.60
C ILE A 75 5.52 -6.88 -18.75
N GLN A 76 5.88 -6.57 -19.99
CA GLN A 76 6.93 -5.61 -20.31
C GLN A 76 6.29 -4.37 -20.93
N PHE A 77 6.24 -3.26 -20.18
CA PHE A 77 5.82 -1.96 -20.69
C PHE A 77 7.03 -1.12 -21.11
N ASN A 78 6.99 -0.58 -22.32
CA ASN A 78 7.95 0.42 -22.80
C ASN A 78 7.23 1.77 -22.95
N PRO A 79 7.33 2.68 -21.96
CA PRO A 79 6.60 3.95 -21.98
C PRO A 79 7.05 4.87 -23.12
N GLY A 80 8.33 4.81 -23.51
CA GLY A 80 8.86 5.62 -24.62
C GLY A 80 8.39 5.16 -26.00
N ALA A 81 8.11 3.87 -26.17
CA ALA A 81 7.56 3.31 -27.40
C ALA A 81 6.03 3.13 -27.36
N GLN A 82 5.40 3.30 -26.19
CA GLN A 82 3.97 3.05 -25.95
C GLN A 82 3.56 1.63 -26.40
N THR A 83 4.37 0.64 -26.03
CA THR A 83 4.16 -0.79 -26.35
C THR A 83 4.19 -1.65 -25.10
N ILE A 84 3.30 -2.61 -25.02
CA ILE A 84 3.14 -3.57 -23.92
C ILE A 84 3.29 -4.98 -24.50
N VAL A 85 4.15 -5.78 -23.90
CA VAL A 85 4.24 -7.21 -24.22
C VAL A 85 3.73 -7.99 -23.03
N PHE A 86 2.59 -8.66 -23.20
CA PHE A 86 2.08 -9.63 -22.24
C PHE A 86 2.54 -11.03 -22.64
N THR A 87 3.20 -11.73 -21.73
CA THR A 87 3.59 -13.13 -21.91
C THR A 87 2.85 -13.97 -20.87
N PRO A 88 1.90 -14.85 -21.27
CA PRO A 88 1.25 -15.77 -20.34
C PRO A 88 2.28 -16.64 -19.60
N ASN A 89 1.94 -17.09 -18.41
CA ASN A 89 2.71 -18.13 -17.74
C ASN A 89 2.78 -19.39 -18.65
N PRO A 90 3.96 -20.04 -18.77
CA PRO A 90 4.09 -21.22 -19.61
C PRO A 90 3.06 -22.31 -19.27
N GLY A 91 2.33 -22.79 -20.27
CA GLY A 91 1.29 -23.81 -20.14
C GLY A 91 -0.03 -23.33 -19.55
N PHE A 92 -0.16 -22.08 -19.13
CA PHE A 92 -1.37 -21.54 -18.51
C PHE A 92 -2.54 -21.51 -19.50
N VAL A 93 -3.73 -21.90 -19.03
CA VAL A 93 -5.02 -21.83 -19.73
C VAL A 93 -6.03 -21.32 -18.72
N GLY A 94 -6.73 -20.23 -19.06
CA GLY A 94 -7.62 -19.54 -18.13
C GLY A 94 -7.59 -18.03 -18.31
N GLN A 95 -8.15 -17.32 -17.33
CA GLN A 95 -8.20 -15.86 -17.34
C GLN A 95 -6.91 -15.28 -16.75
N ALA A 96 -6.26 -14.40 -17.49
CA ALA A 96 -5.21 -13.51 -17.01
C ALA A 96 -5.72 -12.07 -17.02
N GLN A 97 -5.09 -11.17 -16.27
CA GLN A 97 -5.48 -9.77 -16.26
C GLN A 97 -4.29 -8.85 -16.02
N PHE A 98 -4.48 -7.55 -16.28
CA PHE A 98 -3.63 -6.46 -15.81
C PHE A 98 -4.38 -5.13 -15.86
N THR A 99 -3.91 -4.11 -15.17
CA THR A 99 -4.45 -2.75 -15.25
C THR A 99 -3.50 -1.81 -15.98
N TYR A 100 -4.03 -0.78 -16.62
CA TYR A 100 -3.23 0.33 -17.15
C TYR A 100 -3.85 1.67 -16.78
N LEU A 101 -3.00 2.69 -16.69
CA LEU A 101 -3.35 4.07 -16.36
C LEU A 101 -3.11 4.95 -17.58
N ILE A 102 -4.10 5.74 -17.97
CA ILE A 102 -4.01 6.71 -19.08
C ILE A 102 -3.84 8.13 -18.56
N ASP A 103 -3.10 8.95 -19.30
CA ASP A 103 -2.81 10.37 -19.03
C ASP A 103 -3.12 11.19 -20.30
N ASP A 104 -3.83 12.30 -20.15
CA ASP A 104 -4.14 13.26 -21.22
C ASP A 104 -3.00 14.28 -21.48
N GLY A 105 -1.97 14.29 -20.63
CA GLY A 105 -0.79 15.13 -20.75
C GLY A 105 -1.04 16.63 -20.50
N ALA A 106 -2.22 17.01 -20.04
CA ALA A 106 -2.60 18.40 -19.85
C ALA A 106 -2.43 18.92 -18.40
N GLY A 107 -1.91 18.08 -17.49
CA GLY A 107 -1.52 18.47 -16.14
C GLY A 107 -0.23 19.31 -16.10
N LEU A 108 -0.33 20.61 -15.81
CA LEU A 108 0.80 21.42 -15.32
C LEU A 108 1.02 21.18 -13.82
N GLY A 109 1.51 19.97 -13.48
CA GLY A 109 1.88 19.54 -12.13
C GLY A 109 0.72 19.00 -11.30
N TRP A 110 1.00 17.98 -10.46
CA TRP A 110 0.26 17.41 -9.30
C TRP A 110 -1.25 17.15 -9.34
N ASP A 111 -1.95 17.60 -10.36
CA ASP A 111 -3.37 17.40 -10.67
C ASP A 111 -3.46 16.80 -12.08
N GLY A 112 -2.61 15.80 -12.35
CA GLY A 112 -2.67 15.07 -13.61
C GLY A 112 -4.00 14.32 -13.68
N SER A 113 -4.72 14.49 -14.77
CA SER A 113 -5.97 13.78 -15.03
C SER A 113 -5.63 12.37 -15.51
N TYR A 114 -5.96 11.36 -14.70
CA TYR A 114 -5.65 9.97 -14.98
C TYR A 114 -6.87 9.07 -14.87
N ALA A 115 -6.93 7.97 -15.63
CA ALA A 115 -7.94 6.93 -15.48
C ALA A 115 -7.40 5.51 -15.64
N PHE A 116 -7.92 4.57 -14.86
CA PHE A 116 -7.53 3.16 -14.90
C PHE A 116 -8.50 2.32 -15.73
N ALA A 117 -7.95 1.37 -16.49
CA ALA A 117 -8.73 0.33 -17.15
C ALA A 117 -8.15 -1.06 -16.88
N LEU A 118 -9.05 -2.04 -16.80
CA LEU A 118 -8.72 -3.46 -16.64
C LEU A 118 -8.63 -4.12 -18.02
N VAL A 119 -7.55 -4.83 -18.26
CA VAL A 119 -7.41 -5.74 -19.40
C VAL A 119 -7.64 -7.17 -18.94
N THR A 120 -8.57 -7.86 -19.58
CA THR A 120 -8.81 -9.29 -19.38
C THR A 120 -8.27 -10.08 -20.56
N LEU A 121 -7.47 -11.13 -20.31
CA LEU A 121 -6.98 -12.04 -21.34
C LEU A 121 -7.53 -13.44 -21.11
N ASN A 122 -8.17 -14.01 -22.13
CA ASN A 122 -8.57 -15.41 -22.13
C ASN A 122 -7.51 -16.26 -22.85
N ILE A 123 -6.73 -17.02 -22.08
CA ILE A 123 -5.66 -17.88 -22.58
C ILE A 123 -6.24 -19.25 -22.93
N THR A 124 -6.26 -19.59 -24.22
CA THR A 124 -6.88 -20.82 -24.74
C THR A 124 -5.84 -21.85 -25.13
N ASP A 125 -6.16 -23.14 -24.99
CA ASP A 125 -5.34 -24.19 -25.60
C ASP A 125 -5.36 -24.02 -27.12
N SER A 126 -4.19 -24.01 -27.76
CA SER A 126 -4.10 -23.89 -29.21
C SER A 126 -4.76 -25.11 -29.85
N GLY A 127 -5.91 -24.91 -30.50
CA GLY A 127 -6.60 -25.96 -31.25
C GLY A 127 -5.71 -26.53 -32.36
N GLY A 128 -5.06 -27.65 -32.07
CA GLY A 128 -4.48 -28.52 -33.09
C GLY A 128 -5.60 -29.16 -33.88
N GLY A 129 -5.77 -28.73 -35.13
CA GLY A 129 -6.52 -29.51 -36.10
C GLY A 129 -5.83 -30.85 -36.31
N ASP A 130 -6.41 -31.91 -35.78
CA ASP A 130 -6.19 -33.27 -36.26
C ASP A 130 -7.40 -33.62 -37.14
N GLY A 131 -7.09 -34.01 -38.37
CA GLY A 131 -7.93 -34.94 -39.10
C GLY A 131 -7.26 -36.30 -39.02
N SER A 132 -8.00 -37.32 -38.59
CA SER A 132 -8.19 -38.55 -39.37
C SER A 132 -9.21 -39.50 -38.74
N ASP A 133 -10.14 -39.90 -39.60
CA ASP A 133 -10.64 -41.27 -39.81
C ASP A 133 -11.69 -41.92 -38.90
N GLY A 134 -12.90 -42.01 -39.50
CA GLY A 134 -13.72 -43.23 -39.57
C GLY A 134 -14.73 -43.42 -38.44
N GLY A 135 -16.04 -43.55 -38.65
CA GLY A 135 -16.80 -43.91 -39.85
C GLY A 135 -17.77 -45.05 -39.51
N ASP A 136 -19.05 -44.73 -39.32
CA ASP A 136 -20.30 -45.38 -39.76
C ASP A 136 -21.45 -44.59 -39.08
N GLY A 137 -22.65 -44.40 -39.60
CA GLY A 137 -23.31 -44.91 -40.78
C GLY A 137 -24.82 -44.72 -40.62
N SER A 138 -25.41 -44.08 -41.64
CA SER A 138 -26.76 -44.33 -42.19
C SER A 138 -27.98 -43.53 -41.67
N ASP A 139 -28.73 -43.08 -42.69
CA ASP A 139 -30.19 -42.83 -42.80
C ASP A 139 -30.65 -41.38 -42.58
N GLY A 140 -31.25 -40.66 -43.53
CA GLY A 140 -31.66 -40.94 -44.91
C GLY A 140 -32.60 -39.84 -45.44
N GLY A 141 -32.54 -39.56 -46.75
CA GLY A 141 -33.53 -38.85 -47.59
C GLY A 141 -33.69 -37.34 -47.34
N ASP A 142 -34.10 -36.47 -48.26
CA ASP A 142 -34.48 -36.52 -49.67
C ASP A 142 -35.04 -35.12 -50.00
N GLY A 143 -34.87 -34.60 -51.22
CA GLY A 143 -35.63 -33.44 -51.68
C GLY A 143 -34.83 -32.38 -52.43
N SER A 144 -35.22 -32.18 -53.67
CA SER A 144 -34.48 -31.59 -54.76
C SER A 144 -35.02 -30.19 -55.14
N ASP A 145 -34.29 -29.51 -56.04
CA ASP A 145 -34.76 -28.49 -57.01
C ASP A 145 -35.03 -27.07 -56.43
N GLY A 146 -34.61 -25.94 -57.01
CA GLY A 146 -34.03 -25.60 -58.31
C GLY A 146 -34.59 -24.23 -58.75
N GLY A 147 -33.73 -23.25 -59.07
CA GLY A 147 -34.06 -21.99 -59.80
C GLY A 147 -35.05 -21.02 -59.10
N ASP A 148 -35.16 -19.71 -59.31
CA ASP A 148 -34.94 -18.78 -60.43
C ASP A 148 -34.74 -17.35 -59.81
N GLY A 149 -33.81 -16.48 -60.24
CA GLY A 149 -34.05 -15.35 -61.18
C GLY A 149 -35.42 -14.64 -61.05
N SER A 150 -35.60 -13.33 -60.96
CA SER A 150 -34.76 -12.12 -60.87
C SER A 150 -35.73 -10.90 -60.76
N ASP A 151 -35.16 -9.68 -60.69
CA ASP A 151 -35.73 -8.37 -61.06
C ASP A 151 -36.81 -7.66 -60.21
N GLY A 152 -36.54 -6.36 -59.98
CA GLY A 152 -37.51 -5.36 -59.49
C GLY A 152 -36.85 -4.22 -58.70
N GLY A 153 -36.40 -3.17 -59.39
CA GLY A 153 -35.97 -1.91 -58.77
C GLY A 153 -37.08 -0.86 -58.74
N ASP A 154 -36.70 0.30 -58.20
CA ASP A 154 -37.33 1.64 -58.18
C ASP A 154 -38.11 2.10 -56.93
N GLY A 155 -37.93 3.39 -56.60
CA GLY A 155 -38.59 4.09 -55.49
C GLY A 155 -37.71 5.04 -54.68
N SER A 156 -37.30 6.15 -55.29
CA SER A 156 -36.66 7.31 -54.65
C SER A 156 -37.71 8.25 -53.99
N ASP A 157 -37.27 9.22 -53.16
CA ASP A 157 -37.63 10.66 -53.20
C ASP A 157 -37.75 11.35 -51.80
N GLY A 158 -37.09 12.51 -51.67
CA GLY A 158 -37.36 13.62 -50.70
C GLY A 158 -36.41 13.69 -49.50
N GLY A 159 -35.46 14.64 -49.35
CA GLY A 159 -35.51 16.09 -49.58
C GLY A 159 -35.94 16.77 -48.26
N ASP A 160 -35.00 17.28 -47.44
CA ASP A 160 -34.47 18.66 -47.39
C ASP A 160 -35.24 19.60 -46.44
N GLY A 161 -34.52 20.38 -45.61
CA GLY A 161 -35.13 21.47 -44.83
C GLY A 161 -34.48 21.80 -43.49
N SER A 162 -33.75 22.90 -43.49
CA SER A 162 -32.87 23.44 -42.45
C SER A 162 -33.55 24.51 -41.57
N ASP A 163 -32.83 24.96 -40.54
CA ASP A 163 -32.81 26.33 -39.97
C ASP A 163 -33.76 26.72 -38.81
N GLY A 164 -33.16 27.38 -37.79
CA GLY A 164 -33.82 28.48 -37.06
C GLY A 164 -33.64 28.48 -35.54
N GLY A 165 -32.65 29.25 -35.04
CA GLY A 165 -32.48 29.57 -33.61
C GLY A 165 -33.27 30.82 -33.14
N ASP A 166 -32.79 31.40 -32.02
CA ASP A 166 -33.32 32.55 -31.25
C ASP A 166 -34.53 32.19 -30.36
N GLY A 167 -34.58 32.42 -29.04
CA GLY A 167 -33.84 33.19 -28.03
C GLY A 167 -34.59 32.91 -26.69
N SER A 168 -34.25 33.34 -25.49
CA SER A 168 -33.27 34.22 -24.88
C SER A 168 -33.55 34.15 -23.36
N ASP A 169 -32.50 34.23 -22.54
CA ASP A 169 -32.53 34.75 -21.16
C ASP A 169 -33.35 33.99 -20.09
N GLY A 170 -32.60 33.29 -19.23
CA GLY A 170 -33.03 32.84 -17.91
C GLY A 170 -31.94 32.01 -17.24
N SER A 171 -30.89 32.67 -16.73
CA SER A 171 -29.93 32.05 -15.81
C SER A 171 -30.63 31.62 -14.50
N ASP A 172 -30.50 30.34 -14.10
CA ASP A 172 -30.21 29.85 -12.71
C ASP A 172 -30.51 28.32 -12.51
N GLY A 173 -29.49 27.56 -12.03
CA GLY A 173 -29.53 26.22 -11.38
C GLY A 173 -29.55 24.97 -12.30
N SER A 174 -28.65 23.96 -12.23
CA SER A 174 -28.00 23.29 -11.08
C SER A 174 -26.84 22.38 -11.56
N PRO A 175 -25.92 21.90 -10.71
CA PRO A 175 -24.85 22.66 -10.04
C PRO A 175 -23.47 21.98 -10.22
N GLY A 176 -22.42 22.50 -9.59
CA GLY A 176 -21.17 21.76 -9.45
C GLY A 176 -21.41 20.59 -8.51
N ASN A 177 -21.66 19.41 -9.08
CA ASN A 177 -21.76 18.16 -8.34
C ASN A 177 -20.43 17.92 -7.63
N THR A 178 -20.45 17.93 -6.31
CA THR A 178 -19.28 17.70 -5.46
C THR A 178 -19.35 16.27 -4.94
N PRO A 179 -18.22 15.55 -4.90
CA PRO A 179 -18.16 14.21 -4.32
C PRO A 179 -18.82 14.12 -2.94
N PRO A 180 -19.51 13.01 -2.63
CA PRO A 180 -20.07 12.81 -1.32
C PRO A 180 -18.96 12.66 -0.27
N GLU A 181 -19.20 13.20 0.92
CA GLU A 181 -18.31 13.09 2.08
C GLU A 181 -18.76 11.91 2.94
N GLY A 182 -17.97 10.83 2.90
CA GLY A 182 -18.11 9.72 3.83
C GLY A 182 -17.66 10.12 5.23
N ARG A 183 -18.41 9.71 6.25
CA ARG A 183 -18.09 9.95 7.66
C ARG A 183 -18.04 8.65 8.44
N ASP A 184 -17.00 8.53 9.25
CA ASP A 184 -16.78 7.34 10.08
C ASP A 184 -17.99 7.00 10.97
N ASP A 185 -18.32 5.72 11.01
CA ASP A 185 -19.35 5.14 11.86
C ASP A 185 -18.76 4.45 13.08
N ARG A 186 -19.55 4.33 14.15
CA ARG A 186 -19.13 3.59 15.34
C ARG A 186 -20.22 2.70 15.91
N PHE A 187 -19.88 1.42 16.10
CA PHE A 187 -20.74 0.42 16.70
C PHE A 187 -20.07 -0.26 17.90
N PHE A 188 -20.91 -0.82 18.78
CA PHE A 188 -20.49 -1.58 19.95
C PHE A 188 -21.23 -2.91 19.94
N ILE A 189 -20.48 -4.01 20.08
CA ILE A 189 -21.04 -5.36 20.18
C ILE A 189 -20.31 -6.16 21.26
N THR A 190 -20.93 -7.21 21.74
CA THR A 190 -20.26 -8.18 22.62
C THR A 190 -19.54 -9.23 21.77
N GLN A 191 -18.43 -9.79 22.27
CA GLN A 191 -17.70 -10.87 21.60
C GLN A 191 -18.67 -12.00 21.20
N ASN A 192 -18.36 -12.69 20.10
CA ASN A 192 -19.18 -13.78 19.55
C ASN A 192 -20.61 -13.38 19.11
N THR A 193 -20.89 -12.09 18.96
CA THR A 193 -22.14 -11.62 18.35
C THR A 193 -21.91 -11.05 16.95
N THR A 194 -22.85 -11.31 16.04
CA THR A 194 -22.83 -10.74 14.69
C THR A 194 -23.47 -9.35 14.71
N LEU A 195 -22.76 -8.34 14.25
CA LEU A 195 -23.34 -7.03 13.94
C LEU A 195 -24.09 -7.13 12.61
N THR A 196 -25.37 -6.75 12.60
CA THR A 196 -26.17 -6.69 11.37
C THR A 196 -26.62 -5.25 11.15
N LEU A 197 -26.29 -4.70 9.98
CA LEU A 197 -26.59 -3.32 9.57
C LEU A 197 -27.34 -3.34 8.25
N ASN A 198 -28.12 -2.30 7.98
CA ASN A 198 -28.56 -1.96 6.64
C ASN A 198 -27.68 -0.84 6.08
N THR A 199 -27.67 -0.68 4.76
CA THR A 199 -26.95 0.43 4.11
C THR A 199 -27.35 1.80 4.67
N ALA A 200 -28.63 1.98 5.01
CA ALA A 200 -29.13 3.22 5.62
C ALA A 200 -28.59 3.49 7.04
N ASP A 201 -28.11 2.47 7.75
CA ASP A 201 -27.51 2.66 9.08
C ASP A 201 -26.09 3.25 8.97
N LEU A 202 -25.41 3.02 7.83
CA LEU A 202 -24.09 3.57 7.50
C LEU A 202 -24.22 4.96 6.88
N LEU A 203 -25.08 5.12 5.87
CA LEU A 203 -25.29 6.40 5.16
C LEU A 203 -25.97 7.50 6.01
N ALA A 204 -26.19 7.27 7.31
CA ALA A 204 -26.99 8.16 8.15
C ALA A 204 -26.25 9.45 8.55
N ASN A 205 -24.91 9.40 8.59
CA ASN A 205 -24.03 10.51 8.97
C ASN A 205 -23.26 11.09 7.77
N ASP A 206 -23.18 10.35 6.66
CA ASP A 206 -22.64 10.78 5.38
C ASP A 206 -23.43 11.97 4.82
N VAL A 207 -22.74 12.83 4.09
CA VAL A 207 -23.36 14.01 3.49
C VAL A 207 -22.91 14.20 2.07
N ASP A 208 -23.82 14.72 1.28
CA ASP A 208 -23.50 15.33 0.01
C ASP A 208 -23.78 16.84 0.12
N VAL A 209 -22.88 17.68 -0.38
CA VAL A 209 -23.08 19.15 -0.30
C VAL A 209 -24.18 19.63 -1.24
N ASP A 210 -24.45 18.87 -2.29
CA ASP A 210 -25.50 19.09 -3.27
C ASP A 210 -26.81 18.35 -2.87
N ASP A 211 -26.77 17.61 -1.76
CA ASP A 211 -27.89 16.83 -1.16
C ASP A 211 -28.38 15.70 -2.09
N ASP A 212 -27.45 15.16 -2.88
CA ASP A 212 -27.72 14.08 -3.82
C ASP A 212 -27.91 12.71 -3.11
N PRO A 213 -28.73 11.80 -3.67
CA PRO A 213 -29.05 10.53 -3.01
C PRO A 213 -27.85 9.59 -2.93
N LEU A 214 -27.40 9.31 -1.71
CA LEU A 214 -26.24 8.46 -1.47
C LEU A 214 -26.56 6.96 -1.56
N SER A 215 -25.61 6.19 -2.09
CA SER A 215 -25.67 4.73 -2.12
C SER A 215 -24.30 4.08 -1.92
N LEU A 216 -24.30 2.87 -1.38
CA LEU A 216 -23.09 2.08 -1.09
C LEU A 216 -22.62 1.30 -2.32
N VAL A 217 -21.33 1.35 -2.64
CA VAL A 217 -20.75 0.72 -3.85
C VAL A 217 -19.80 -0.41 -3.50
N LEU A 218 -18.74 -0.09 -2.74
CA LEU A 218 -17.73 -1.03 -2.28
C LEU A 218 -17.81 -1.14 -0.76
N VAL A 219 -17.58 -2.36 -0.28
CA VAL A 219 -17.31 -2.62 1.13
C VAL A 219 -16.12 -3.58 1.16
N ASP A 220 -15.00 -3.15 1.74
CA ASP A 220 -13.75 -3.92 1.71
C ASP A 220 -12.95 -3.75 3.02
N ASP A 221 -11.80 -4.43 3.11
CA ASP A 221 -10.81 -4.32 4.19
C ASP A 221 -11.32 -4.61 5.62
N PRO A 222 -12.03 -5.73 5.88
CA PRO A 222 -12.42 -6.07 7.25
C PRO A 222 -11.20 -6.45 8.11
N LEU A 223 -10.99 -5.69 9.19
CA LEU A 223 -10.03 -5.95 10.26
C LEU A 223 -10.72 -6.63 11.44
N ASN A 224 -10.11 -7.70 11.96
CA ASN A 224 -10.56 -8.44 13.15
C ASN A 224 -11.98 -9.07 13.05
N GLY A 225 -12.44 -9.35 11.82
CA GLY A 225 -13.67 -10.08 11.57
C GLY A 225 -13.87 -10.41 10.10
N THR A 226 -15.03 -10.96 9.76
CA THR A 226 -15.47 -11.18 8.38
C THR A 226 -16.69 -10.32 8.09
N LEU A 227 -16.82 -9.89 6.84
CA LEU A 227 -17.90 -9.02 6.38
C LEU A 227 -18.61 -9.67 5.20
N THR A 228 -19.94 -9.69 5.25
CA THR A 228 -20.78 -10.12 4.13
C THR A 228 -21.77 -9.02 3.79
N PHE A 229 -21.89 -8.69 2.51
CA PHE A 229 -22.84 -7.70 2.01
C PHE A 229 -23.79 -8.34 1.00
N ASP A 230 -25.07 -8.41 1.37
CA ASP A 230 -26.15 -8.84 0.48
C ASP A 230 -26.75 -7.61 -0.22
N ARG A 231 -26.41 -7.45 -1.50
CA ARG A 231 -26.88 -6.34 -2.35
C ARG A 231 -28.35 -6.46 -2.75
N GLU A 232 -28.97 -7.63 -2.65
CA GLU A 232 -30.40 -7.79 -2.95
C GLU A 232 -31.26 -7.29 -1.78
N THR A 233 -30.77 -7.47 -0.55
CA THR A 233 -31.48 -7.07 0.68
C THR A 233 -30.92 -5.81 1.34
N ASN A 234 -29.85 -5.22 0.78
CA ASN A 234 -29.13 -4.06 1.33
C ASN A 234 -28.66 -4.26 2.78
N ARG A 235 -28.21 -5.48 3.09
CA ARG A 235 -27.91 -5.91 4.45
C ARG A 235 -26.45 -6.34 4.59
N LEU A 236 -25.77 -5.76 5.57
CA LEU A 236 -24.41 -6.09 5.94
C LEU A 236 -24.40 -6.93 7.21
N GLN A 237 -23.54 -7.94 7.25
CA GLN A 237 -23.25 -8.70 8.48
C GLN A 237 -21.75 -8.71 8.72
N PHE A 238 -21.35 -8.08 9.82
CA PHE A 238 -19.99 -8.16 10.34
C PHE A 238 -19.94 -9.18 11.48
N GLN A 239 -19.05 -10.15 11.37
CA GLN A 239 -18.81 -11.17 12.37
C GLN A 239 -17.36 -11.04 12.87
N PRO A 240 -17.13 -10.56 14.11
CA PRO A 240 -15.80 -10.63 14.73
C PRO A 240 -15.28 -12.06 14.74
N PHE A 241 -13.97 -12.23 14.70
CA PHE A 241 -13.35 -13.53 14.95
C PHE A 241 -13.76 -14.08 16.33
N ALA A 242 -13.76 -15.40 16.45
CA ALA A 242 -14.18 -16.06 17.69
C ALA A 242 -13.36 -15.54 18.89
N ASP A 243 -14.05 -15.23 19.98
CA ASP A 243 -13.50 -14.73 21.24
C ASP A 243 -12.69 -13.42 21.14
N PHE A 244 -12.80 -12.69 20.01
CA PHE A 244 -12.13 -11.42 19.82
C PHE A 244 -12.72 -10.33 20.74
N VAL A 245 -11.84 -9.61 21.44
CA VAL A 245 -12.15 -8.42 22.24
C VAL A 245 -11.15 -7.33 21.83
N GLY A 246 -11.67 -6.17 21.44
CA GLY A 246 -10.85 -5.09 20.89
C GLY A 246 -11.57 -4.31 19.79
N GLU A 247 -10.83 -3.49 19.05
CA GLU A 247 -11.35 -2.72 17.93
C GLU A 247 -11.28 -3.53 16.63
N ALA A 248 -12.40 -3.63 15.95
CA ALA A 248 -12.56 -4.14 14.59
C ALA A 248 -12.93 -2.97 13.66
N GLN A 249 -12.68 -3.13 12.36
CA GLN A 249 -13.13 -2.12 11.39
C GLN A 249 -13.36 -2.71 10.01
N PHE A 250 -14.04 -1.95 9.15
CA PHE A 250 -14.02 -2.13 7.70
C PHE A 250 -14.23 -0.78 7.04
N THR A 251 -13.95 -0.68 5.75
CA THR A 251 -14.17 0.55 4.97
C THR A 251 -15.32 0.37 4.00
N TYR A 252 -16.00 1.47 3.69
CA TYR A 252 -16.95 1.48 2.59
C TYR A 252 -16.80 2.73 1.73
N ALA A 253 -17.16 2.57 0.47
CA ALA A 253 -17.28 3.65 -0.49
C ALA A 253 -18.75 3.92 -0.79
N LEU A 254 -19.11 5.20 -0.85
CA LEU A 254 -20.44 5.69 -1.21
C LEU A 254 -20.36 6.61 -2.43
N THR A 255 -21.44 6.63 -3.20
CA THR A 255 -21.61 7.44 -4.42
C THR A 255 -22.92 8.20 -4.35
N ASP A 256 -22.95 9.36 -5.00
CA ASP A 256 -24.14 10.16 -5.26
C ASP A 256 -24.86 9.75 -6.58
N GLY A 257 -24.27 8.82 -7.34
CA GLY A 257 -24.78 8.34 -8.63
C GLY A 257 -24.30 9.13 -9.86
N PHE A 258 -23.47 10.16 -9.68
CA PHE A 258 -22.85 10.96 -10.73
C PHE A 258 -21.37 10.63 -10.97
N ASP A 259 -20.77 9.81 -10.10
CA ASP A 259 -19.33 9.47 -10.09
C ASP A 259 -18.84 8.57 -11.25
N GLY A 260 -19.72 8.07 -12.12
CA GLY A 260 -19.32 7.39 -13.38
C GLY A 260 -18.45 6.12 -13.25
N GLY A 261 -18.16 5.64 -12.04
CA GLY A 261 -17.19 4.57 -11.76
C GLY A 261 -15.77 5.03 -11.42
N ASP A 262 -15.56 6.33 -11.22
CA ASP A 262 -14.32 6.94 -10.73
C ASP A 262 -14.22 6.85 -9.20
N TRP A 263 -13.24 6.12 -8.69
CA TRP A 263 -12.98 5.96 -7.25
C TRP A 263 -12.57 7.28 -6.57
N GLY A 264 -12.02 8.25 -7.34
CA GLY A 264 -11.59 9.54 -6.80
C GLY A 264 -12.72 10.52 -6.49
N LEU A 265 -13.94 10.25 -6.99
CA LEU A 265 -15.14 11.05 -6.74
C LEU A 265 -16.08 10.38 -5.74
N MET A 266 -15.68 9.26 -5.15
CA MET A 266 -16.46 8.56 -4.13
C MET A 266 -16.17 9.11 -2.74
N GLY A 267 -17.18 9.08 -1.88
CA GLY A 267 -17.00 9.28 -0.46
C GLY A 267 -16.49 7.99 0.19
N TYR A 268 -15.63 8.11 1.18
CA TYR A 268 -15.10 6.98 1.94
C TYR A 268 -15.31 7.19 3.43
N ALA A 269 -15.68 6.12 4.12
CA ALA A 269 -15.90 6.13 5.55
C ALA A 269 -15.40 4.83 6.19
N ILE A 270 -14.91 4.94 7.42
CA ILE A 270 -14.48 3.79 8.23
C ILE A 270 -15.56 3.45 9.23
N VAL A 271 -15.99 2.18 9.25
CA VAL A 271 -16.85 1.65 10.30
C VAL A 271 -15.97 1.08 11.40
N ARG A 272 -16.00 1.68 12.59
CA ARG A 272 -15.28 1.20 13.78
C ARG A 272 -16.19 0.40 14.70
N ILE A 273 -15.76 -0.76 15.12
CA ILE A 273 -16.54 -1.70 15.93
C ILE A 273 -15.76 -2.03 17.20
N THR A 274 -16.22 -1.52 18.33
CA THR A 274 -15.67 -1.90 19.64
C THR A 274 -16.34 -3.21 20.09
N VAL A 275 -15.56 -4.28 20.15
CA VAL A 275 -16.01 -5.59 20.64
C VAL A 275 -15.62 -5.74 22.11
N THR A 276 -16.62 -5.80 23.00
CA THR A 276 -16.40 -5.97 24.44
C THR A 276 -16.53 -7.44 24.86
N ALA A 277 -15.77 -7.85 25.88
CA ALA A 277 -15.91 -9.18 26.46
C ALA A 277 -17.36 -9.47 26.88
N ASP A 278 -17.81 -10.69 26.66
CA ASP A 278 -19.09 -11.15 27.22
C ASP A 278 -18.88 -11.27 28.73
N GLY A 279 -19.66 -10.53 29.53
CA GLY A 279 -19.60 -10.57 30.99
C GLY A 279 -20.15 -11.87 31.58
N SER A 280 -20.02 -12.98 30.86
CA SER A 280 -20.50 -14.31 31.20
C SER A 280 -19.38 -15.24 31.65
N ASP A 281 -18.33 -14.71 32.29
CA ASP A 281 -17.49 -15.48 33.20
C ASP A 281 -18.13 -15.56 34.60
N GLY A 282 -19.26 -16.26 34.62
CA GLY A 282 -19.79 -16.89 35.83
C GLY A 282 -19.63 -18.40 35.72
N GLY A 283 -18.40 -18.88 35.80
CA GLY A 283 -18.18 -20.29 36.13
C GLY A 283 -18.67 -20.55 37.56
N ASP A 284 -19.59 -21.48 37.74
CA ASP A 284 -19.37 -22.51 38.76
C ASP A 284 -20.26 -23.73 38.54
N GLY A 285 -19.64 -24.89 38.75
CA GLY A 285 -20.33 -26.17 38.87
C GLY A 285 -21.30 -26.15 40.06
N GLY A 286 -22.22 -27.10 40.04
CA GLY A 286 -23.14 -27.29 41.16
C GLY A 286 -22.42 -27.54 42.47
N ASP A 287 -22.94 -26.95 43.55
CA ASP A 287 -23.66 -27.71 44.57
C ASP A 287 -24.26 -26.76 45.64
N GLY A 288 -25.44 -27.14 46.12
CA GLY A 288 -25.82 -27.00 47.53
C GLY A 288 -26.18 -25.60 48.04
N GLY A 289 -27.48 -25.38 48.26
CA GLY A 289 -28.02 -24.15 48.84
C GLY A 289 -27.98 -24.07 50.38
N ASP A 290 -28.89 -23.23 50.85
CA ASP A 290 -29.11 -22.70 52.22
C ASP A 290 -28.22 -21.48 52.58
N GLY A 291 -28.69 -20.40 53.19
CA GLY A 291 -30.00 -19.96 53.62
C GLY A 291 -29.82 -18.93 54.73
N SER A 292 -30.51 -17.78 54.66
CA SER A 292 -30.77 -16.80 55.76
C SER A 292 -29.53 -16.13 56.41
N ASP A 293 -29.52 -14.97 57.07
CA ASP A 293 -30.45 -13.92 57.52
C ASP A 293 -29.61 -12.78 58.20
N GLY A 294 -30.23 -11.64 58.52
CA GLY A 294 -29.77 -10.67 59.55
C GLY A 294 -28.72 -9.64 59.12
N SER A 295 -29.03 -8.36 58.84
CA SER A 295 -29.54 -7.27 59.71
C SER A 295 -28.57 -6.81 60.83
N ASP A 296 -28.40 -5.48 60.92
CA ASP A 296 -27.98 -4.65 62.07
C ASP A 296 -26.45 -4.60 62.35
N GLY A 297 -25.78 -3.53 62.78
CA GLY A 297 -26.02 -2.16 63.28
C GLY A 297 -24.64 -1.67 63.79
N GLY A 298 -24.23 -0.42 63.60
CA GLY A 298 -24.30 0.61 64.65
C GLY A 298 -23.14 0.58 65.67
N ASP A 299 -22.28 1.60 65.60
CA ASP A 299 -21.50 2.31 66.64
C ASP A 299 -20.68 1.59 67.74
N GLY A 300 -19.48 2.11 67.99
CA GLY A 300 -18.79 1.99 69.27
C GLY A 300 -17.31 2.35 69.21
N GLY A 301 -16.97 3.58 69.59
CA GLY A 301 -15.59 4.03 69.74
C GLY A 301 -15.11 4.03 71.19
N ASP A 302 -13.81 3.80 71.34
CA ASP A 302 -12.89 4.16 72.43
C ASP A 302 -11.48 3.76 71.91
N GLY A 303 -10.37 4.48 72.07
CA GLY A 303 -10.02 5.60 72.93
C GLY A 303 -8.63 5.31 73.52
N SER A 304 -7.64 6.18 73.22
CA SER A 304 -6.25 6.26 73.74
C SER A 304 -5.32 5.08 73.41
N ASP A 305 -4.02 5.21 73.16
CA ASP A 305 -2.96 6.25 73.16
C ASP A 305 -1.85 5.67 72.24
N GLY A 306 -0.81 6.31 71.71
CA GLY A 306 -0.16 7.60 71.84
C GLY A 306 1.29 7.37 71.34
N SER A 307 1.85 8.33 70.58
CA SER A 307 3.27 8.43 70.17
C SER A 307 3.71 7.41 69.09
N ASP A 308 4.30 7.74 67.94
CA ASP A 308 5.31 8.77 67.63
C ASP A 308 5.17 9.28 66.18
N GLY A 309 5.33 10.59 65.99
CA GLY A 309 5.50 11.23 64.67
C GLY A 309 6.97 11.17 64.22
N GLY A 310 7.32 11.48 62.98
CA GLY A 310 6.55 11.84 61.80
C GLY A 310 7.55 11.91 60.66
N ASP A 311 7.28 11.18 59.57
CA ASP A 311 8.04 11.26 58.33
C ASP A 311 7.43 12.33 57.43
N GLY A 312 8.33 13.03 56.74
CA GLY A 312 8.08 14.26 56.00
C GLY A 312 7.15 14.08 54.81
N GLY A 313 6.26 15.07 54.66
CA GLY A 313 5.49 15.32 53.46
C GLY A 313 5.88 16.66 52.85
N ASP A 314 6.18 16.58 51.56
CA ASP A 314 5.74 17.47 50.48
C ASP A 314 6.41 18.84 50.29
N GLY A 315 7.07 18.96 49.14
CA GLY A 315 6.36 19.55 47.99
C GLY A 315 6.99 20.80 47.37
N GLY A 316 7.38 20.65 46.10
CA GLY A 316 7.63 21.73 45.12
C GLY A 316 8.97 22.44 45.33
N ASP A 317 9.68 22.88 44.31
CA ASP A 317 9.33 23.22 42.94
C ASP A 317 10.65 23.38 42.15
N GLY A 318 10.59 23.18 40.83
CA GLY A 318 11.80 23.13 39.99
C GLY A 318 12.48 24.48 39.80
N SER A 319 13.79 24.48 39.52
CA SER A 319 14.39 25.21 38.37
C SER A 319 15.92 25.28 38.44
N ASP A 320 16.61 24.42 37.70
CA ASP A 320 18.05 24.52 37.39
C ASP A 320 18.45 23.30 36.53
N GLY A 321 19.22 23.38 35.46
CA GLY A 321 19.93 24.47 34.81
C GLY A 321 20.54 23.89 33.52
N GLY A 322 20.73 24.75 32.52
CA GLY A 322 21.58 24.40 31.39
C GLY A 322 23.05 24.44 31.80
N ASP A 323 23.83 23.51 31.26
CA ASP A 323 25.26 23.59 30.94
C ASP A 323 25.49 22.42 29.95
N GLY A 324 26.06 22.60 28.76
CA GLY A 324 27.37 23.20 28.53
C GLY A 324 28.41 22.09 28.61
N GLY A 325 28.64 21.37 27.50
CA GLY A 325 29.24 20.05 27.50
C GLY A 325 30.75 19.93 27.69
N ASP A 326 31.20 18.67 27.68
CA ASP A 326 32.56 18.24 27.41
C ASP A 326 32.54 16.93 26.61
N GLY A 327 33.29 16.93 25.51
CA GLY A 327 33.46 15.75 24.68
C GLY A 327 34.68 14.95 25.11
N SER A 328 34.53 13.63 25.11
CA SER A 328 35.46 12.68 24.53
C SER A 328 34.92 11.28 24.83
N ASP A 329 34.49 10.55 23.80
CA ASP A 329 34.78 9.13 23.58
C ASP A 329 34.19 8.71 22.22
N GLY A 330 35.00 8.05 21.39
CA GLY A 330 34.71 7.79 19.98
C GLY A 330 33.74 6.63 19.73
N GLY A 331 32.46 6.84 19.99
CA GLY A 331 31.35 5.95 19.60
C GLY A 331 30.01 6.71 19.66
N ASP A 332 29.22 6.59 18.58
CA ASP A 332 27.86 7.13 18.37
C ASP A 332 27.54 8.57 18.80
N GLY A 333 27.23 9.42 17.81
CA GLY A 333 26.55 10.70 17.99
C GLY A 333 25.02 10.58 18.09
N GLY A 334 24.49 9.55 18.74
CA GLY A 334 23.06 9.42 19.02
C GLY A 334 22.77 8.13 19.78
N GLY A 335 22.42 8.24 21.06
CA GLY A 335 22.02 7.08 21.87
C GLY A 335 20.70 6.46 21.41
N PRO A 336 20.12 5.54 22.20
CA PRO A 336 18.81 4.96 21.93
C PRO A 336 17.77 6.04 21.59
N ILE A 337 17.03 5.81 20.51
CA ILE A 337 15.93 6.67 20.08
C ILE A 337 14.65 6.02 20.59
N ASP A 338 13.86 6.78 21.34
CA ASP A 338 12.57 6.30 21.88
C ASP A 338 11.40 6.54 20.92
N GLU A 339 11.62 7.34 19.87
CA GLU A 339 10.62 7.66 18.84
C GLU A 339 11.21 7.71 17.43
N VAL A 340 10.68 6.87 16.53
CA VAL A 340 10.97 6.91 15.10
C VAL A 340 9.74 7.40 14.34
N ARG A 341 9.86 8.58 13.74
CA ARG A 341 8.95 9.11 12.72
C ARG A 341 9.58 8.87 11.36
N PHE A 342 8.95 8.08 10.50
CA PHE A 342 9.53 7.75 9.21
C PHE A 342 8.61 8.06 8.02
N TYR A 343 9.24 8.48 6.91
CA TYR A 343 8.59 8.54 5.62
C TYR A 343 9.23 7.54 4.65
N ASN A 344 8.43 6.73 3.98
CA ASN A 344 8.91 5.70 3.06
C ASN A 344 8.60 6.06 1.60
N PHE A 345 9.65 6.23 0.80
CA PHE A 345 9.61 6.22 -0.66
C PHE A 345 9.91 4.81 -1.14
N GLY A 346 8.88 3.96 -1.21
CA GLY A 346 9.09 2.54 -1.45
C GLY A 346 7.94 1.85 -2.16
N HIS A 347 8.03 0.54 -2.22
CA HIS A 347 7.11 -0.32 -2.96
C HIS A 347 6.78 -1.56 -2.12
N SER A 348 6.32 -2.62 -2.79
CA SER A 348 5.80 -3.83 -2.15
C SER A 348 6.78 -4.53 -1.18
N LEU A 349 8.09 -4.38 -1.35
CA LEU A 349 9.09 -4.98 -0.45
C LEU A 349 9.21 -4.30 0.92
N PHE A 350 8.51 -3.20 1.11
CA PHE A 350 8.23 -2.62 2.41
C PHE A 350 6.74 -2.72 2.77
N ASN A 351 5.86 -2.56 1.77
CA ASN A 351 4.41 -2.47 1.93
C ASN A 351 3.66 -3.50 1.07
N HIS A 352 3.51 -4.72 1.56
CA HIS A 352 2.69 -5.75 0.91
C HIS A 352 1.88 -6.54 1.93
N GLY A 353 0.57 -6.57 1.74
CA GLY A 353 -0.37 -7.13 2.71
C GLY A 353 -0.43 -6.35 4.03
N THR A 354 -1.17 -6.90 4.99
CA THR A 354 -1.48 -6.24 6.27
C THR A 354 -0.34 -6.34 7.31
N GLN A 355 0.49 -7.39 7.24
CA GLN A 355 1.62 -7.62 8.15
C GLN A 355 2.97 -7.26 7.48
N ASN A 356 3.03 -6.06 6.92
CA ASN A 356 4.20 -5.53 6.21
C ASN A 356 5.27 -4.94 7.16
N THR A 357 6.39 -4.44 6.63
CA THR A 357 7.50 -3.94 7.47
C THR A 357 7.07 -2.78 8.38
N GLY A 358 6.21 -1.87 7.88
CA GLY A 358 5.67 -0.76 8.66
C GLY A 358 4.80 -1.22 9.83
N TYR A 359 3.96 -2.24 9.60
CA TYR A 359 3.18 -2.91 10.66
C TYR A 359 4.09 -3.47 11.76
N TRP A 360 5.15 -4.21 11.38
CA TRP A 360 6.04 -4.83 12.37
C TRP A 360 6.86 -3.81 13.15
N LEU A 361 7.28 -2.71 12.53
CA LEU A 361 7.88 -1.60 13.27
C LEU A 361 6.95 -1.07 14.36
N GLY A 362 5.65 -0.91 14.05
CA GLY A 362 4.62 -0.56 15.02
C GLY A 362 4.47 -1.57 16.16
N ALA A 363 4.29 -2.85 15.82
CA ALA A 363 4.10 -3.92 16.79
C ALA A 363 5.32 -4.09 17.72
N LEU A 364 6.54 -4.04 17.16
CA LEU A 364 7.78 -4.11 17.93
C LEU A 364 7.97 -2.90 18.84
N ALA A 365 7.62 -1.70 18.37
CA ALA A 365 7.67 -0.48 19.17
C ALA A 365 6.68 -0.53 20.34
N ALA A 366 5.44 -0.97 20.08
CA ALA A 366 4.43 -1.18 21.13
C ALA A 366 4.94 -2.13 22.23
N ALA A 367 5.50 -3.27 21.82
CA ALA A 367 6.03 -4.27 22.75
C ALA A 367 7.27 -3.79 23.52
N SER A 368 7.98 -2.80 22.99
CA SER A 368 9.22 -2.26 23.55
C SER A 368 9.01 -0.98 24.35
N GLY A 369 7.79 -0.43 24.37
CA GLY A 369 7.50 0.86 25.02
C GLY A 369 8.11 2.07 24.29
N THR A 370 8.44 1.93 23.00
CA THR A 370 8.91 3.00 22.11
C THR A 370 7.79 3.43 21.16
N VAL A 371 8.03 4.50 20.40
CA VAL A 371 7.04 5.14 19.54
C VAL A 371 7.46 4.96 18.08
N SER A 372 6.57 4.36 17.28
CA SER A 372 6.68 4.32 15.82
C SER A 372 5.54 5.14 15.22
N ALA A 373 5.85 5.99 14.25
CA ALA A 373 4.88 6.68 13.42
C ALA A 373 5.39 6.71 11.97
N GLY A 374 4.60 6.25 11.01
CA GLY A 374 5.06 6.05 9.65
C GLY A 374 4.03 6.43 8.59
N SER A 375 4.52 7.01 7.50
CA SER A 375 3.74 7.25 6.27
C SER A 375 4.62 7.07 5.03
N GLY A 376 4.05 7.09 3.83
CA GLY A 376 4.85 6.93 2.61
C GLY A 376 4.07 6.99 1.30
N GLN A 377 4.82 6.84 0.21
CA GLN A 377 4.31 6.64 -1.15
C GLN A 377 4.64 5.24 -1.63
N PHE A 378 3.76 4.70 -2.46
CA PHE A 378 3.96 3.43 -3.15
C PHE A 378 4.52 3.66 -4.56
N GLY A 379 5.48 2.84 -4.97
CA GLY A 379 5.98 2.79 -6.33
C GLY A 379 7.50 2.88 -6.42
N GLN A 380 7.98 3.04 -7.64
CA GLN A 380 9.40 3.22 -7.92
C GLN A 380 9.82 4.69 -7.74
N LEU A 381 11.14 4.92 -7.62
CA LEU A 381 11.71 6.26 -7.46
C LEU A 381 11.30 7.24 -8.56
N SER A 382 11.07 6.79 -9.79
CA SER A 382 10.62 7.62 -10.91
C SER A 382 9.18 8.11 -10.74
N TYR A 383 8.33 7.36 -10.04
CA TYR A 383 6.90 7.64 -9.89
C TYR A 383 6.56 8.42 -8.61
N HIS A 384 7.46 8.49 -7.64
CA HIS A 384 7.21 9.26 -6.42
C HIS A 384 7.00 10.74 -6.71
N GLY A 385 5.87 11.29 -6.29
CA GLY A 385 5.63 12.71 -6.47
C GLY A 385 6.52 13.55 -5.54
N ILE A 386 7.09 14.65 -6.04
CA ILE A 386 7.87 15.63 -5.26
C ILE A 386 7.33 17.08 -5.45
N PRO A 387 6.77 17.78 -4.41
CA PRO A 387 6.70 17.45 -2.97
C PRO A 387 5.73 16.29 -2.60
N PRO A 388 6.14 15.33 -1.75
CA PRO A 388 5.38 14.11 -1.52
C PRO A 388 4.03 14.34 -0.82
N ILE A 389 3.03 13.59 -1.29
CA ILE A 389 1.73 13.39 -0.66
C ILE A 389 1.64 11.89 -0.35
N PRO A 390 1.41 11.48 0.90
CA PRO A 390 1.38 10.07 1.23
C PRO A 390 0.16 9.37 0.63
N GLN A 391 0.39 8.14 0.19
CA GLN A 391 -0.64 7.20 -0.23
C GLN A 391 -0.81 6.09 0.81
N ILE A 392 0.18 5.94 1.70
CA ILE A 392 0.24 4.88 2.69
C ILE A 392 0.34 5.50 4.09
N GLY A 393 -0.60 5.13 4.95
CA GLY A 393 -0.42 5.18 6.40
C GLY A 393 -0.03 3.80 6.91
N TYR A 394 0.98 3.71 7.77
CA TYR A 394 1.34 2.42 8.38
C TYR A 394 0.62 2.22 9.71
N PRO A 395 0.13 1.00 10.01
CA PRO A 395 -0.44 0.67 11.32
C PRO A 395 0.67 0.64 12.37
N THR A 396 0.98 1.81 12.90
CA THR A 396 1.99 2.03 13.93
C THR A 396 1.34 2.21 15.31
N ASN A 397 2.13 2.21 16.38
CA ASN A 397 1.62 2.15 17.76
C ASN A 397 1.38 3.51 18.41
N ALA A 398 1.46 4.60 17.65
CA ALA A 398 1.47 5.95 18.20
C ALA A 398 0.32 6.80 17.67
N TYR A 399 0.55 7.44 16.53
CA TYR A 399 -0.34 8.43 15.92
C TYR A 399 -0.11 8.44 14.40
N ASP A 400 -1.05 9.02 13.67
CA ASP A 400 -0.91 9.22 12.23
C ASP A 400 0.31 10.14 11.96
N ALA A 401 1.29 9.64 11.20
CA ALA A 401 2.47 10.41 10.87
C ALA A 401 2.18 11.53 9.85
N TRP A 402 1.02 11.49 9.20
CA TRP A 402 0.57 12.51 8.27
C TRP A 402 -0.94 12.79 8.36
N PRO A 403 -1.43 13.40 9.46
CA PRO A 403 -2.85 13.72 9.61
C PRO A 403 -3.32 14.72 8.57
N GLU A 404 -4.46 14.44 7.93
CA GLU A 404 -5.04 15.28 6.88
C GLU A 404 -5.34 16.71 7.35
N PHE A 405 -5.63 16.89 8.64
CA PHE A 405 -5.96 18.18 9.21
C PHE A 405 -5.19 18.52 10.50
N PRO A 406 -4.63 19.74 10.60
CA PRO A 406 -4.54 20.75 9.53
C PRO A 406 -3.58 20.28 8.41
N PRO A 407 -3.73 20.78 7.16
CA PRO A 407 -2.78 20.47 6.09
C PRO A 407 -1.38 20.90 6.53
N THR A 408 -0.40 19.99 6.41
CA THR A 408 0.99 20.33 6.70
C THR A 408 1.91 19.90 5.56
N THR A 409 3.06 20.52 5.52
CA THR A 409 4.16 20.20 4.61
C THR A 409 4.99 19.04 5.14
N PHE A 410 5.81 18.44 4.27
CA PHE A 410 6.81 17.43 4.66
C PHE A 410 7.72 17.93 5.78
N ALA A 411 8.13 19.20 5.71
CA ALA A 411 9.01 19.85 6.69
C ALA A 411 8.36 20.09 8.08
N GLU A 412 7.03 20.06 8.16
CA GLU A 412 6.30 20.24 9.42
C GLU A 412 6.05 18.91 10.13
N ARG A 413 6.30 17.78 9.46
CA ARG A 413 6.17 16.44 10.04
C ARG A 413 7.40 16.02 10.84
N ASP A 414 8.54 16.68 10.63
CA ASP A 414 9.77 16.46 11.40
C ASP A 414 10.18 14.98 11.40
N PHE A 415 10.20 14.36 10.21
CA PHE A 415 10.57 12.94 10.09
C PHE A 415 12.00 12.71 10.55
N THR A 416 12.19 11.79 11.51
CA THR A 416 13.54 11.43 11.97
C THR A 416 14.29 10.61 10.92
N HIS A 417 13.56 9.85 10.09
CA HIS A 417 14.13 9.03 9.03
C HIS A 417 13.31 9.11 7.74
N THR A 418 13.97 9.20 6.61
CA THR A 418 13.36 9.05 5.29
C THR A 418 13.96 7.83 4.60
N LEU A 419 13.15 6.80 4.40
CA LEU A 419 13.54 5.58 3.71
C LEU A 419 13.32 5.75 2.21
N PHE A 420 14.23 5.22 1.40
CA PHE A 420 14.04 5.10 -0.03
C PHE A 420 14.55 3.76 -0.55
N MET A 421 13.92 3.30 -1.64
CA MET A 421 14.20 2.01 -2.27
C MET A 421 14.38 2.20 -3.78
N PRO A 422 15.45 1.69 -4.41
CA PRO A 422 15.45 1.48 -5.87
C PRO A 422 14.42 0.40 -6.24
N SER A 423 13.99 0.34 -7.51
CA SER A 423 12.92 -0.57 -7.97
C SER A 423 13.18 -2.04 -7.57
N ASN A 424 12.16 -2.80 -7.20
CA ASN A 424 12.30 -4.19 -6.76
C ASN A 424 12.83 -5.19 -7.82
N PHE A 425 12.83 -4.84 -9.11
CA PHE A 425 13.17 -5.76 -10.20
C PHE A 425 14.34 -5.32 -11.09
N GLU A 426 14.75 -4.05 -11.06
CA GLU A 426 15.66 -3.54 -12.10
C GLU A 426 17.14 -3.54 -11.73
N GLN A 427 17.54 -4.03 -10.55
CA GLN A 427 18.97 -4.09 -10.19
C GLN A 427 19.80 -4.98 -11.13
N GLU A 428 19.17 -5.89 -11.86
CA GLU A 428 19.84 -6.73 -12.85
C GLU A 428 19.99 -6.06 -14.21
N TRP A 429 19.04 -5.18 -14.55
CA TRP A 429 18.93 -4.53 -15.85
C TRP A 429 19.59 -3.16 -15.86
N LEU A 430 19.55 -2.46 -14.73
CA LEU A 430 20.07 -1.13 -14.54
C LEU A 430 21.28 -1.13 -13.60
N THR A 431 22.31 -0.42 -14.02
CA THR A 431 23.48 -0.16 -13.19
C THR A 431 23.15 0.84 -12.08
N PRO A 432 23.90 0.84 -10.96
CA PRO A 432 23.75 1.84 -9.91
C PRO A 432 23.76 3.30 -10.40
N ALA A 433 24.54 3.58 -11.45
CA ALA A 433 24.64 4.92 -12.02
C ALA A 433 23.37 5.38 -12.75
N GLN A 434 22.61 4.44 -13.34
CA GLN A 434 21.38 4.75 -14.06
C GLN A 434 20.25 5.17 -13.11
N TYR A 435 20.25 4.68 -11.86
CA TYR A 435 19.26 5.06 -10.84
C TYR A 435 19.47 6.44 -10.23
N LEU A 436 20.66 7.02 -10.36
CA LEU A 436 21.02 8.23 -9.62
C LEU A 436 20.14 9.43 -9.96
N ALA A 437 19.63 9.51 -11.19
CA ALA A 437 18.77 10.63 -11.60
C ALA A 437 17.48 10.66 -10.77
N ASP A 438 16.74 9.54 -10.72
CA ASP A 438 15.51 9.45 -9.94
C ASP A 438 15.79 9.51 -8.43
N SER A 439 16.90 8.93 -7.99
CA SER A 439 17.37 9.04 -6.60
C SER A 439 17.55 10.48 -6.19
N PHE A 440 18.30 11.27 -6.96
CA PHE A 440 18.59 12.65 -6.61
C PHE A 440 17.37 13.53 -6.71
N ARG A 441 16.41 13.24 -7.61
CA ARG A 441 15.12 13.94 -7.64
C ARG A 441 14.39 13.86 -6.29
N VAL A 442 14.36 12.67 -5.68
CA VAL A 442 13.73 12.45 -4.37
C VAL A 442 14.62 13.00 -3.24
N LEU A 443 15.91 12.62 -3.22
CA LEU A 443 16.80 12.94 -2.11
C LEU A 443 17.19 14.42 -2.03
N ASP A 444 17.33 15.13 -3.16
CA ASP A 444 17.58 16.58 -3.15
C ASP A 444 16.37 17.32 -2.54
N PHE A 445 15.14 16.83 -2.75
CA PHE A 445 13.95 17.38 -2.10
C PHE A 445 13.96 17.11 -0.60
N VAL A 446 14.21 15.87 -0.18
CA VAL A 446 14.24 15.47 1.23
C VAL A 446 15.28 16.29 1.99
N GLU A 447 16.49 16.41 1.46
CA GLU A 447 17.56 17.23 2.06
C GLU A 447 17.16 18.71 2.12
N SER A 448 16.42 19.22 1.12
CA SER A 448 15.96 20.62 1.12
C SER A 448 14.82 20.88 2.10
N ALA A 449 13.93 19.91 2.30
CA ALA A 449 12.75 20.04 3.15
C ALA A 449 13.08 19.73 4.62
N GLU A 450 13.89 18.70 4.86
CA GLU A 450 14.21 18.13 6.17
C GLU A 450 15.71 17.75 6.27
N PRO A 451 16.64 18.73 6.30
CA PRO A 451 18.09 18.47 6.25
C PRO A 451 18.65 17.68 7.45
N ASN A 452 17.87 17.53 8.52
CA ASN A 452 18.29 16.80 9.71
C ASN A 452 17.83 15.33 9.72
N THR A 453 16.98 14.93 8.76
CA THR A 453 16.48 13.56 8.66
C THR A 453 17.61 12.61 8.28
N ASP A 454 17.59 11.38 8.82
CA ASP A 454 18.44 10.32 8.30
C ASP A 454 17.88 9.83 6.96
N ILE A 455 18.68 9.90 5.90
CA ILE A 455 18.33 9.29 4.62
C ILE A 455 18.76 7.82 4.66
N VAL A 456 17.80 6.92 4.53
CA VAL A 456 18.00 5.49 4.72
C VAL A 456 17.74 4.74 3.41
N LEU A 457 18.80 4.21 2.82
CA LEU A 457 18.69 3.23 1.74
C LEU A 457 18.25 1.89 2.34
N TYR A 458 17.03 1.47 2.06
CA TYR A 458 16.56 0.14 2.43
C TYR A 458 17.05 -0.85 1.37
N MET A 459 18.07 -1.65 1.72
CA MET A 459 18.54 -2.72 0.85
C MET A 459 17.65 -3.95 1.06
N HIS A 460 16.64 -4.07 0.20
CA HIS A 460 15.70 -5.18 0.18
C HIS A 460 16.37 -6.49 -0.29
N TRP A 461 15.58 -7.46 -0.74
CA TRP A 461 16.04 -8.72 -1.32
C TRP A 461 15.70 -8.77 -2.81
N PRO A 462 16.44 -9.56 -3.60
CA PRO A 462 16.20 -9.69 -5.04
C PRO A 462 14.98 -10.56 -5.34
N GLU A 463 14.51 -10.47 -6.58
CA GLU A 463 13.55 -11.42 -7.11
C GLU A 463 14.13 -12.84 -7.14
N PRO A 464 13.34 -13.88 -6.92
CA PRO A 464 13.81 -15.27 -7.03
C PRO A 464 14.15 -15.65 -8.48
N ILE A 465 13.45 -15.05 -9.45
CA ILE A 465 13.57 -15.36 -10.89
C ILE A 465 14.97 -15.14 -11.46
N ILE A 466 15.80 -14.34 -10.79
CA ILE A 466 17.20 -14.10 -11.14
C ILE A 466 18.05 -15.38 -11.19
N LEU A 467 17.63 -16.43 -10.46
CA LEU A 467 18.26 -17.74 -10.46
C LEU A 467 17.45 -18.76 -11.29
N GLY A 468 16.52 -18.28 -12.12
CA GLY A 468 15.59 -19.11 -12.90
C GLY A 468 14.44 -19.69 -12.07
N LEU A 469 14.07 -19.04 -10.95
CA LEU A 469 13.08 -19.53 -10.00
C LEU A 469 11.71 -18.84 -10.19
N ASN A 470 10.64 -19.61 -10.35
CA ASN A 470 9.25 -19.12 -10.32
C ASN A 470 8.42 -19.96 -9.33
N VAL A 471 7.26 -19.49 -8.91
CA VAL A 471 6.32 -19.98 -7.89
C VAL A 471 5.59 -21.21 -8.31
N GLU A 472 5.37 -21.39 -9.61
CA GLU A 472 4.96 -22.68 -10.12
C GLU A 472 6.02 -23.78 -9.82
N ASN A 473 7.26 -23.38 -9.50
CA ASN A 473 8.35 -24.24 -9.05
C ASN A 473 8.92 -23.88 -7.65
N THR A 474 8.32 -23.00 -6.83
CA THR A 474 8.87 -22.67 -5.50
C THR A 474 8.81 -23.84 -4.53
N ASN A 475 7.81 -24.70 -4.69
CA ASN A 475 7.72 -26.01 -4.02
C ASN A 475 8.70 -27.06 -4.59
N GLN A 476 9.40 -26.74 -5.68
CA GLN A 476 10.42 -27.58 -6.30
C GLN A 476 11.84 -27.11 -5.98
N LEU A 477 11.99 -25.97 -5.27
CA LEU A 477 13.30 -25.45 -4.89
C LEU A 477 13.99 -26.39 -3.92
N SER A 478 15.22 -26.76 -4.26
CA SER A 478 16.06 -27.52 -3.36
C SER A 478 16.73 -26.57 -2.37
N ARG A 479 17.19 -27.12 -1.23
CA ARG A 479 18.03 -26.34 -0.30
C ARG A 479 19.27 -25.75 -0.99
N ALA A 480 19.81 -26.40 -2.03
CA ALA A 480 20.96 -25.89 -2.77
C ALA A 480 20.63 -24.64 -3.59
N ASP A 481 19.46 -24.59 -4.22
CA ASP A 481 19.00 -23.41 -4.98
C ASP A 481 18.79 -22.22 -4.02
N PHE A 482 18.21 -22.51 -2.86
CA PHE A 482 18.01 -21.50 -1.84
C PHE A 482 19.33 -20.98 -1.23
N THR A 483 20.30 -21.87 -1.00
CA THR A 483 21.66 -21.47 -0.61
C THR A 483 22.30 -20.56 -1.69
N ALA A 484 22.09 -20.83 -2.98
CA ALA A 484 22.60 -19.97 -4.05
C ALA A 484 21.94 -18.58 -4.04
N PHE A 485 20.63 -18.52 -3.81
CA PHE A 485 19.88 -17.27 -3.64
C PHE A 485 20.43 -16.45 -2.46
N ASN A 486 20.66 -17.11 -1.32
CA ASN A 486 21.21 -16.46 -0.13
C ASN A 486 22.64 -15.96 -0.38
N GLN A 487 23.48 -16.72 -1.08
CA GLN A 487 24.84 -16.30 -1.43
C GLN A 487 24.84 -15.09 -2.36
N TYR A 488 24.00 -15.08 -3.39
CA TYR A 488 23.82 -13.94 -4.31
C TYR A 488 23.42 -12.68 -3.56
N THR A 489 22.47 -12.81 -2.62
CA THR A 489 21.90 -11.71 -1.84
C THR A 489 22.87 -11.15 -0.80
N ALA A 490 23.45 -12.00 0.04
CA ALA A 490 24.22 -11.58 1.22
C ALA A 490 25.68 -11.21 0.91
N SER A 491 26.28 -11.80 -0.13
CA SER A 491 27.70 -11.64 -0.43
C SER A 491 28.05 -11.53 -1.91
N GLY A 492 27.06 -11.69 -2.79
CA GLY A 492 27.22 -11.75 -4.23
C GLY A 492 26.96 -10.41 -4.93
N ASN A 493 26.50 -10.50 -6.17
CA ASN A 493 26.35 -9.35 -7.05
C ASN A 493 25.32 -8.35 -6.54
N TYR A 494 24.25 -8.82 -5.88
CA TYR A 494 23.22 -7.95 -5.32
C TYR A 494 23.77 -7.04 -4.22
N TYR A 495 24.49 -7.62 -3.26
CA TYR A 495 25.22 -6.85 -2.24
C TYR A 495 26.24 -5.88 -2.85
N ALA A 496 27.01 -6.35 -3.83
CA ALA A 496 27.98 -5.50 -4.52
C ALA A 496 27.31 -4.32 -5.25
N TRP A 497 26.13 -4.52 -5.83
CA TRP A 497 25.34 -3.51 -6.51
C TRP A 497 24.92 -2.41 -5.54
N PHE A 498 24.27 -2.76 -4.42
CA PHE A 498 23.80 -1.77 -3.43
C PHE A 498 24.95 -1.02 -2.76
N ARG A 499 26.07 -1.71 -2.50
CA ARG A 499 27.28 -1.06 -1.98
C ARG A 499 27.83 -0.04 -2.97
N THR A 500 27.84 -0.37 -4.27
CA THR A 500 28.28 0.56 -5.32
C THR A 500 27.33 1.76 -5.42
N TYR A 501 26.03 1.51 -5.36
CA TYR A 501 24.99 2.53 -5.39
C TYR A 501 25.10 3.52 -4.22
N GLN A 502 25.21 3.02 -2.99
CA GLN A 502 25.47 3.84 -1.81
C GLN A 502 26.72 4.73 -2.01
N ASN A 503 27.81 4.14 -2.49
CA ASN A 503 29.07 4.87 -2.65
C ASN A 503 28.96 5.99 -3.69
N LEU A 504 28.24 5.76 -4.80
CA LEU A 504 28.00 6.78 -5.81
C LEU A 504 27.16 7.95 -5.26
N ILE A 505 26.11 7.67 -4.48
CA ILE A 505 25.31 8.72 -3.82
C ILE A 505 26.19 9.53 -2.87
N ARG A 506 26.99 8.88 -2.02
CA ARG A 506 27.87 9.56 -1.05
C ARG A 506 28.97 10.38 -1.71
N GLU A 507 29.50 9.91 -2.84
CA GLU A 507 30.50 10.64 -3.61
C GLU A 507 29.93 11.91 -4.24
N GLN A 508 28.71 11.85 -4.79
CA GLN A 508 28.08 12.96 -5.51
C GLN A 508 27.26 13.89 -4.62
N ARG A 509 26.84 13.43 -3.44
CA ARG A 509 26.07 14.16 -2.43
C ARG A 509 26.64 13.87 -1.03
N PRO A 510 27.87 14.32 -0.73
CA PRO A 510 28.53 14.04 0.55
C PRO A 510 27.86 14.73 1.75
N ALA A 511 26.97 15.70 1.50
CA ALA A 511 26.20 16.37 2.53
C ALA A 511 25.09 15.48 3.10
N TYR A 512 24.54 14.55 2.30
CA TYR A 512 23.46 13.70 2.75
C TYR A 512 23.88 12.86 3.94
N ASN A 513 23.00 12.82 4.93
CA ASN A 513 23.13 11.89 6.02
C ASN A 513 22.66 10.48 5.62
N LEU A 514 23.31 9.92 4.60
CA LEU A 514 22.96 8.61 4.03
C LEU A 514 23.48 7.46 4.91
N ARG A 515 22.57 6.53 5.22
CA ARG A 515 22.81 5.19 5.79
C ARG A 515 22.14 4.12 4.94
N THR A 516 22.57 2.87 5.07
CA THR A 516 21.99 1.72 4.37
C THR A 516 21.67 0.61 5.36
N ILE A 517 20.43 0.11 5.35
CA ILE A 517 20.02 -1.04 6.17
C ILE A 517 20.04 -2.30 5.28
N PRO A 518 20.93 -3.29 5.53
CA PRO A 518 21.04 -4.52 4.74
C PRO A 518 19.96 -5.55 5.09
N VAL A 519 18.70 -5.23 4.81
CA VAL A 519 17.55 -6.07 5.16
C VAL A 519 17.60 -7.44 4.48
N GLY A 520 17.62 -7.47 3.15
CA GLY A 520 17.68 -8.74 2.41
C GLY A 520 18.90 -9.60 2.75
N PRO A 521 20.12 -9.04 2.79
CA PRO A 521 21.32 -9.76 3.20
C PRO A 521 21.24 -10.40 4.59
N ILE A 522 20.68 -9.71 5.59
CA ILE A 522 20.55 -10.26 6.94
C ILE A 522 19.49 -11.37 6.98
N ILE A 523 18.38 -11.21 6.26
CA ILE A 523 17.36 -12.27 6.13
C ILE A 523 17.99 -13.52 5.49
N ALA A 524 18.73 -13.36 4.39
CA ALA A 524 19.44 -14.45 3.72
C ALA A 524 20.43 -15.15 4.67
N ASP A 525 21.20 -14.39 5.46
CA ASP A 525 22.12 -14.94 6.47
C ASP A 525 21.38 -15.73 7.56
N ILE A 526 20.25 -15.22 8.07
CA ILE A 526 19.43 -15.90 9.09
C ILE A 526 18.96 -17.25 8.54
N VAL A 527 18.35 -17.24 7.36
CA VAL A 527 17.76 -18.46 6.84
C VAL A 527 18.81 -19.50 6.48
N GLU A 528 20.00 -19.06 6.05
CA GLU A 528 21.10 -19.96 5.71
C GLU A 528 21.77 -20.57 6.95
N THR A 529 22.03 -19.75 7.97
CA THR A 529 22.97 -20.11 9.05
C THR A 529 22.32 -20.62 10.33
N ARG A 530 21.04 -20.31 10.58
CA ARG A 530 20.40 -20.68 11.83
C ARG A 530 19.94 -22.15 11.79
N PRO A 531 20.33 -23.01 12.77
CA PRO A 531 19.96 -24.43 12.75
C PRO A 531 18.46 -24.71 12.72
N TYR A 532 17.65 -23.89 13.40
CA TYR A 532 16.19 -24.02 13.39
C TYR A 532 15.54 -23.63 12.05
N MET A 533 16.29 -22.97 11.16
CA MET A 533 15.83 -22.60 9.80
C MET A 533 16.15 -23.66 8.75
N GLN A 534 16.81 -24.78 9.10
CA GLN A 534 17.21 -25.81 8.13
C GLN A 534 16.03 -26.52 7.44
N GLY A 535 14.85 -26.53 8.08
CA GLY A 535 13.63 -27.12 7.53
C GLY A 535 12.77 -26.14 6.72
N VAL A 536 13.02 -24.84 6.84
CA VAL A 536 12.22 -23.79 6.20
C VAL A 536 12.55 -23.75 4.71
N GLN A 537 11.51 -23.89 3.89
CA GLN A 537 11.57 -23.82 2.44
C GLN A 537 11.27 -22.40 1.96
N PHE A 538 11.57 -22.14 0.68
CA PHE A 538 11.28 -20.86 0.06
C PHE A 538 9.77 -20.52 0.11
N ALA A 539 8.91 -21.50 -0.18
CA ALA A 539 7.46 -21.34 -0.16
C ALA A 539 6.88 -21.04 1.25
N ASP A 540 7.65 -21.28 2.32
CA ASP A 540 7.25 -20.88 3.68
C ASP A 540 7.50 -19.38 3.94
N LEU A 541 8.33 -18.74 3.10
CA LEU A 541 8.83 -17.38 3.30
C LEU A 541 8.32 -16.38 2.27
N TYR A 542 7.84 -16.82 1.11
CA TYR A 542 7.41 -15.95 0.00
C TYR A 542 6.08 -16.43 -0.57
N VAL A 543 5.24 -15.48 -0.99
CA VAL A 543 3.83 -15.73 -1.34
C VAL A 543 3.56 -15.76 -2.84
N ASP A 544 4.43 -15.17 -3.66
CA ASP A 544 4.28 -15.12 -5.11
C ASP A 544 5.63 -15.00 -5.85
N ASP A 545 5.51 -14.79 -7.17
CA ASP A 545 6.58 -14.85 -8.19
C ASP A 545 7.45 -13.60 -8.16
N ALA A 546 6.86 -12.52 -7.65
CA ALA A 546 7.58 -11.36 -7.22
C ALA A 546 8.26 -11.69 -5.87
N PRO A 547 9.23 -10.88 -5.44
CA PRO A 547 9.87 -11.06 -4.14
C PRO A 547 8.95 -10.82 -2.93
N HIS A 548 7.62 -10.95 -3.03
CA HIS A 548 6.73 -10.64 -1.92
C HIS A 548 6.87 -11.67 -0.80
N GLY A 549 7.27 -11.18 0.37
CA GLY A 549 7.42 -11.99 1.57
C GLY A 549 6.08 -12.45 2.14
N ALA A 550 6.10 -13.60 2.82
CA ALA A 550 5.09 -13.94 3.82
C ALA A 550 5.28 -13.06 5.07
N PRO A 551 4.30 -13.00 6.00
CA PRO A 551 4.41 -12.21 7.23
C PRO A 551 5.71 -12.42 8.02
N THR A 552 6.26 -13.64 7.98
CA THR A 552 7.55 -13.97 8.59
C THR A 552 8.72 -13.15 8.02
N VAL A 553 8.79 -12.96 6.70
CA VAL A 553 9.87 -12.16 6.07
C VAL A 553 9.75 -10.69 6.47
N TYR A 554 8.53 -10.16 6.51
CA TYR A 554 8.28 -8.79 6.95
C TYR A 554 8.52 -8.59 8.45
N LEU A 555 8.30 -9.60 9.29
CA LEU A 555 8.72 -9.55 10.70
C LEU A 555 10.24 -9.43 10.82
N LEU A 556 11.00 -10.28 10.10
CA LEU A 556 12.47 -10.20 10.10
C LEU A 556 12.93 -8.84 9.59
N ALA A 557 12.32 -8.33 8.52
CA ALA A 557 12.60 -6.98 8.01
C ALA A 557 12.30 -5.89 9.07
N GLY A 558 11.17 -6.00 9.76
CA GLY A 558 10.80 -5.12 10.87
C GLY A 558 11.80 -5.17 12.03
N MET A 559 12.27 -6.35 12.43
CA MET A 559 13.29 -6.52 13.48
C MET A 559 14.63 -5.88 13.09
N ILE A 560 15.05 -6.05 11.83
CA ILE A 560 16.28 -5.44 11.30
C ILE A 560 16.14 -3.91 11.26
N CYS A 561 15.03 -3.40 10.72
CA CYS A 561 14.77 -1.97 10.66
C CYS A 561 14.66 -1.37 12.06
N TYR A 562 13.97 -2.04 13.00
CA TYR A 562 13.84 -1.57 14.37
C TYR A 562 15.23 -1.36 14.98
N ARG A 563 16.10 -2.38 14.94
CA ARG A 563 17.43 -2.26 15.54
C ARG A 563 18.28 -1.15 14.90
N ALA A 564 18.17 -0.97 13.58
CA ALA A 564 18.94 0.01 12.83
C ALA A 564 18.43 1.46 12.97
N LEU A 565 17.12 1.65 13.09
CA LEU A 565 16.48 2.96 13.21
C LEU A 565 16.46 3.45 14.66
N TYR A 566 16.16 2.58 15.63
CA TYR A 566 16.04 2.98 17.03
C TYR A 566 17.38 3.01 17.76
N GLY A 567 18.44 2.40 17.21
CA GLY A 567 19.73 2.29 17.90
C GLY A 567 19.70 1.35 19.11
N GLN A 568 18.59 0.63 19.33
CA GLN A 568 18.38 -0.33 20.42
C GLN A 568 17.60 -1.56 19.93
N ASN A 569 17.76 -2.68 20.63
CA ASN A 569 17.00 -3.91 20.34
C ASN A 569 15.53 -3.75 20.74
N PRO A 570 14.60 -4.39 20.01
CA PRO A 570 13.23 -4.53 20.49
C PRO A 570 13.18 -5.43 21.73
N SER A 571 12.06 -5.39 22.45
CA SER A 571 11.81 -6.20 23.64
C SER A 571 12.03 -7.69 23.37
N LEU A 572 13.01 -8.28 24.06
CA LEU A 572 13.34 -9.70 23.92
C LEU A 572 12.23 -10.64 24.41
N THR A 573 11.21 -10.12 25.12
CA THR A 573 10.09 -10.91 25.63
C THR A 573 8.88 -10.90 24.68
N TYR A 574 8.92 -10.13 23.60
CA TYR A 574 7.85 -10.15 22.60
C TYR A 574 7.64 -11.57 22.05
N GLN A 575 6.39 -11.96 21.88
CA GLN A 575 5.99 -13.26 21.34
C GLN A 575 5.32 -13.02 20.00
N PRO A 576 6.02 -13.26 18.87
CA PRO A 576 5.40 -13.15 17.56
C PRO A 576 4.17 -14.07 17.44
N PRO A 577 3.05 -13.58 16.86
CA PRO A 577 1.81 -14.35 16.79
C PRO A 577 1.95 -15.58 15.87
N GLN A 578 1.42 -16.71 16.33
CA GLN A 578 1.27 -17.94 15.55
C GLN A 578 -0.21 -18.18 15.23
N PRO A 579 -0.56 -18.80 14.09
CA PRO A 579 0.32 -19.44 13.11
C PRO A 579 0.92 -18.50 12.05
N ASP A 580 0.60 -17.21 12.09
CA ASP A 580 1.00 -16.20 11.09
C ASP A 580 2.52 -16.14 10.89
N ILE A 581 3.27 -16.25 11.98
CA ILE A 581 4.72 -16.36 11.99
C ILE A 581 5.11 -17.83 12.15
N ILE A 582 6.05 -18.29 11.31
CA ILE A 582 6.54 -19.66 11.39
C ILE A 582 7.13 -19.93 12.77
N ALA A 583 6.82 -21.10 13.34
CA ALA A 583 7.23 -21.47 14.70
C ALA A 583 8.75 -21.36 14.91
N ALA A 584 9.55 -21.71 13.89
CA ALA A 584 11.01 -21.58 13.95
C ALA A 584 11.49 -20.15 14.24
N VAL A 585 10.79 -19.13 13.73
CA VAL A 585 11.10 -17.72 13.97
C VAL A 585 10.49 -17.26 15.29
N ALA A 586 9.22 -17.56 15.55
CA ALA A 586 8.54 -17.16 16.77
C ALA A 586 9.21 -17.73 18.03
N ASP A 587 9.51 -19.04 18.05
CA ASP A 587 10.10 -19.73 19.20
C ASP A 587 11.55 -19.30 19.49
N ASN A 588 12.25 -18.74 18.49
CA ASN A 588 13.64 -18.31 18.58
C ASN A 588 13.82 -16.79 18.47
N TYR A 589 12.74 -16.03 18.69
CA TYR A 589 12.72 -14.58 18.51
C TYR A 589 13.86 -13.84 19.24
N ALA A 590 14.08 -14.13 20.53
CA ALA A 590 15.12 -13.44 21.32
C ALA A 590 16.56 -13.70 20.79
N ASP A 591 16.82 -14.91 20.29
CA ASP A 591 18.09 -15.26 19.64
C ASP A 591 18.25 -14.52 18.31
N LEU A 592 17.18 -14.42 17.53
CA LEU A 592 17.16 -13.65 16.28
C LEU A 592 17.42 -12.16 16.51
N VAL A 593 16.85 -11.55 17.54
CA VAL A 593 17.12 -10.13 17.88
C VAL A 593 18.62 -9.91 18.12
N GLN A 594 19.25 -10.74 18.94
CA GLN A 594 20.69 -10.63 19.22
C GLN A 594 21.54 -10.90 17.98
N TYR A 595 21.14 -11.87 17.16
CA TYR A 595 21.84 -12.18 15.91
C TYR A 595 21.76 -11.02 14.91
N ILE A 596 20.59 -10.40 14.76
CA ILE A 596 20.38 -9.23 13.89
C ILE A 596 21.28 -8.07 14.32
N GLU A 597 21.34 -7.76 15.61
CA GLU A 597 22.26 -6.74 16.13
C GLU A 597 23.72 -7.04 15.75
N GLN A 598 24.17 -8.28 15.97
CA GLN A 598 25.52 -8.68 15.59
C GLN A 598 25.77 -8.50 14.10
N ARG A 599 24.83 -8.91 13.23
CA ARG A 599 24.99 -8.78 11.78
C ARG A 599 25.00 -7.33 11.32
N LEU A 600 24.15 -6.46 11.88
CA LEU A 600 24.19 -5.02 11.59
C LEU A 600 25.54 -4.41 11.96
N ASN A 601 26.08 -4.78 13.12
CA ASN A 601 27.42 -4.36 13.55
C ASN A 601 28.53 -4.88 12.63
N ASP A 602 28.43 -6.14 12.19
CA ASP A 602 29.38 -6.72 11.24
C ASP A 602 29.38 -5.97 9.91
N TYR A 603 28.21 -5.69 9.33
CA TYR A 603 28.10 -4.91 8.08
C TYR A 603 28.66 -3.50 8.25
N ASN A 604 28.39 -2.84 9.38
CA ASN A 604 28.91 -1.50 9.67
C ASN A 604 30.44 -1.47 9.83
N ALA A 605 31.02 -2.55 10.37
CA ALA A 605 32.46 -2.68 10.57
C ALA A 605 33.23 -3.08 9.30
N MET A 606 32.56 -3.49 8.22
CA MET A 606 33.22 -3.91 6.99
C MET A 606 33.97 -2.74 6.34
N PRO A 607 35.29 -2.88 6.05
CA PRO A 607 36.04 -1.86 5.34
C PRO A 607 35.45 -1.58 3.95
N ASN A 608 35.12 -0.31 3.68
CA ASN A 608 34.40 0.11 2.47
C ASN A 608 33.06 -0.62 2.27
N GLY A 609 32.44 -1.08 3.36
CA GLY A 609 31.14 -1.73 3.40
C GLY A 609 29.98 -0.75 3.42
N LEU A 610 28.80 -1.25 3.77
CA LEU A 610 27.62 -0.42 3.98
C LEU A 610 27.78 0.41 5.25
N ARG A 611 27.29 1.66 5.21
CA ARG A 611 27.21 2.51 6.41
C ARG A 611 25.85 2.28 7.05
N VAL A 612 25.78 1.40 8.04
CA VAL A 612 24.53 1.04 8.72
C VAL A 612 24.17 2.10 9.78
N TYR A 613 25.18 2.54 10.53
CA TYR A 613 25.06 3.56 11.58
C TYR A 613 25.80 4.84 11.19
N ARG A 614 25.59 5.93 11.94
CA ARG A 614 26.20 7.24 11.64
C ARG A 614 27.72 7.23 11.82
#